data_AF-A0A521ILQ2-F1
#
_entry.id   AF-A0A521ILQ2-F1
#
_cell.length_a   1.000
_cell.length_b   1.000
_cell.length_c   1.000
_cell.angle_alpha   90.00
_cell.angle_beta   90.00
_cell.angle_gamma   90.00
#
_symmetry.space_group_name_H-M   'P 1'
#
loop_
_entity.id
_entity.type
_entity.pdbx_description
1 polymer ?
#
loop_
_entity_poly.entity_id
_entity_poly.type
_entity_poly.pdbx_seq_one_letter_code
_entity_poly.pdbx_strand_id
1 'polypeptide(L)'
;MRIIQTAVGPKRVPLTGYLQDMTMDGGIRNIRPTIIVCPGGGYTFRSERERDPVALHFLAMSYNVFILDYSVGEDAGDLNPLLELSDALMRIREHAVRWMCDPTRVAVIGFSAGAHLAASIAVLHDHKRVT
;
A
#
# COMPACT_ATOMS: atom_id res chain seq x y z
N MET A 1 -6.08 -16.96 3.18
CA MET A 1 -5.77 -15.58 2.77
C MET A 1 -7.10 -14.88 2.56
N ARG A 2 -7.27 -13.70 3.14
CA ARG A 2 -8.44 -12.84 2.95
C ARG A 2 -8.06 -11.67 2.06
N ILE A 3 -8.79 -11.47 0.97
CA ILE A 3 -8.65 -10.28 0.12
C ILE A 3 -9.67 -9.24 0.58
N ILE A 4 -9.19 -8.00 0.77
CA ILE A 4 -10.03 -6.83 1.00
C ILE A 4 -9.72 -5.77 -0.05
N GLN A 5 -10.68 -4.91 -0.35
CA GLN A 5 -10.45 -3.76 -1.22
C GLN A 5 -11.13 -2.54 -0.63
N THR A 6 -10.46 -1.41 -0.75
CA THR A 6 -11.00 -0.12 -0.33
C THR A 6 -10.52 0.98 -1.26
N ALA A 7 -11.00 2.23 -1.13
CA ALA A 7 -10.67 3.33 -2.05
C ALA A 7 -9.96 4.51 -1.35
N VAL A 8 -8.80 4.94 -1.82
CA VAL A 8 -7.96 5.97 -1.18
C VAL A 8 -7.72 7.19 -2.06
N GLY A 9 -7.39 8.31 -1.42
CA GLY A 9 -7.00 9.58 -2.03
C GLY A 9 -8.11 10.29 -2.82
N PRO A 10 -7.79 11.44 -3.44
CA PRO A 10 -8.76 12.31 -4.09
C PRO A 10 -9.51 11.64 -5.24
N LYS A 11 -8.83 10.77 -5.99
CA LYS A 11 -9.40 10.01 -7.11
C LYS A 11 -10.09 8.71 -6.68
N ARG A 12 -10.12 8.40 -5.38
CA ARG A 12 -10.71 7.18 -4.82
C ARG A 12 -10.19 5.90 -5.48
N VAL A 13 -8.89 5.85 -5.69
CA VAL A 13 -8.25 4.71 -6.35
C VAL A 13 -8.27 3.45 -5.48
N PRO A 14 -8.30 2.24 -6.07
CA PRO A 14 -8.32 1.00 -5.29
C PRO A 14 -7.06 0.81 -4.41
N LEU A 15 -7.25 0.31 -3.20
CA LEU A 15 -6.20 -0.23 -2.35
C LEU A 15 -6.60 -1.67 -2.02
N THR A 16 -5.91 -2.62 -2.64
CA THR A 16 -6.23 -4.05 -2.55
C THR A 16 -5.32 -4.71 -1.53
N GLY A 17 -5.90 -5.19 -0.42
CA GLY A 17 -5.17 -5.84 0.67
C GLY A 17 -5.26 -7.36 0.60
N TYR A 18 -4.11 -8.02 0.60
CA TYR A 18 -3.94 -9.45 0.83
C TYR A 18 -3.54 -9.64 2.28
N LEU A 19 -4.48 -10.14 3.07
CA LEU A 19 -4.30 -10.35 4.50
C LEU A 19 -4.16 -11.84 4.79
N GLN A 20 -3.24 -12.15 5.69
CA GLN A 20 -3.15 -13.49 6.26
C GLN A 20 -4.42 -13.80 7.06
N ASP A 21 -4.82 -15.08 7.07
CA ASP A 21 -5.91 -15.50 7.93
C ASP A 21 -5.45 -15.49 9.39
N MET A 22 -6.38 -15.19 10.29
CA MET A 22 -6.13 -15.32 11.72
C MET A 22 -6.17 -16.79 12.11
N THR A 23 -5.18 -17.24 12.87
CA THR A 23 -5.21 -18.57 13.48
C THR A 23 -5.57 -18.47 14.96
N MET A 24 -6.29 -19.47 15.48
CA MET A 24 -6.72 -19.48 16.88
C MET A 24 -5.54 -19.51 17.87
N ASP A 25 -4.45 -20.15 17.47
CA ASP A 25 -3.21 -20.30 18.24
C ASP A 25 -2.17 -19.20 17.95
N GLY A 26 -2.44 -18.30 17.01
CA GLY A 26 -1.48 -17.29 16.56
C GLY A 26 -1.21 -16.18 17.59
N GLY A 27 -2.19 -15.90 18.46
CA GLY A 27 -2.07 -14.85 19.49
C GLY A 27 -1.57 -13.52 18.90
N ILE A 28 -0.52 -12.94 19.50
CA ILE A 28 0.11 -11.70 19.02
C ILE A 28 0.73 -11.83 17.60
N ARG A 29 1.05 -13.05 17.15
CA ARG A 29 1.61 -13.29 15.80
C ARG A 29 0.60 -13.09 14.68
N ASN A 30 -0.70 -12.98 15.02
CA ASN A 30 -1.70 -12.56 14.06
C ASN A 30 -1.51 -11.09 13.65
N ILE A 31 -0.89 -10.26 14.50
CA ILE A 31 -0.54 -8.87 14.16
C ILE A 31 0.76 -8.87 13.35
N ARG A 32 0.70 -8.36 12.12
CA ARG A 32 1.75 -8.53 11.12
C ARG A 32 2.29 -7.20 10.60
N PRO A 33 3.61 -7.10 10.32
CA PRO A 33 4.13 -5.98 9.56
C PRO A 33 3.45 -5.92 8.20
N THR A 34 3.38 -4.71 7.63
CA THR A 34 2.65 -4.45 6.39
C THR A 34 3.55 -3.90 5.30
N ILE A 35 3.36 -4.38 4.07
CA ILE A 35 3.98 -3.82 2.87
C ILE A 35 2.89 -3.16 2.01
N ILE A 36 3.13 -1.93 1.54
CA ILE A 36 2.39 -1.36 0.41
C ILE A 36 3.26 -1.51 -0.84
N VAL A 37 2.72 -2.11 -1.88
CA VAL A 37 3.35 -2.27 -3.20
C VAL A 37 2.86 -1.16 -4.12
N CYS A 38 3.81 -0.38 -4.64
CA CYS A 38 3.61 0.61 -5.70
C CYS A 38 4.27 0.09 -6.99
N PRO A 39 3.50 -0.47 -7.94
CA PRO A 39 4.04 -0.96 -9.20
C PRO A 39 4.71 0.17 -9.99
N GLY A 40 5.57 -0.17 -10.95
CA GLY A 40 6.07 0.76 -11.96
C GLY A 40 5.11 0.92 -13.12
N GLY A 41 5.61 1.46 -14.23
CA GLY A 41 4.82 1.76 -15.44
C GLY A 41 4.86 3.22 -15.86
N GLY A 42 5.91 3.97 -15.49
CA GLY A 42 6.20 5.29 -16.04
C GLY A 42 5.13 6.36 -15.77
N TYR A 43 4.29 6.17 -14.75
CA TYR A 43 3.07 6.97 -14.53
C TYR A 43 2.09 6.95 -15.71
N THR A 44 2.17 6.00 -16.63
CA THR A 44 1.22 5.83 -17.75
C THR A 44 0.35 4.59 -17.59
N PHE A 45 0.84 3.58 -16.86
CA PHE A 45 0.09 2.38 -16.46
C PHE A 45 0.65 1.83 -15.14
N ARG A 46 0.10 0.71 -14.65
CA ARG A 46 0.74 -0.11 -13.62
C ARG A 46 1.16 -1.46 -14.17
N SER A 47 2.41 -1.81 -13.92
CA SER A 47 2.95 -3.10 -14.32
C SER A 47 2.33 -4.23 -13.49
N GLU A 48 1.57 -5.11 -14.13
CA GLU A 48 1.06 -6.35 -13.51
C GLU A 48 2.17 -7.24 -12.96
N ARG A 49 3.37 -7.19 -13.57
CA ARG A 49 4.53 -7.97 -13.15
C ARG A 49 5.05 -7.57 -11.77
N GLU A 50 4.73 -6.35 -11.33
CA GLU A 50 5.21 -5.73 -10.09
C GLU A 50 4.06 -5.57 -9.06
N ARG A 51 2.91 -6.22 -9.31
CA ARG A 51 1.71 -6.25 -8.44
C ARG A 51 1.67 -7.57 -7.65
N ASP A 52 0.78 -8.47 -8.04
CA ASP A 52 0.47 -9.72 -7.33
C ASP A 52 1.71 -10.60 -7.10
N PRO A 53 2.65 -10.78 -8.05
CA PRO A 53 3.84 -11.60 -7.80
C PRO A 53 4.67 -11.09 -6.61
N VAL A 54 4.81 -9.77 -6.48
CA VAL A 54 5.51 -9.14 -5.35
C VAL A 54 4.69 -9.29 -4.07
N ALA A 55 3.38 -9.07 -4.14
CA ALA A 55 2.51 -9.17 -2.98
C ALA A 55 2.50 -10.59 -2.40
N LEU A 56 2.39 -11.60 -3.24
CA LEU A 56 2.41 -13.01 -2.83
C LEU A 56 3.75 -13.43 -2.21
N HIS A 57 4.87 -12.87 -2.70
CA HIS A 57 6.18 -13.11 -2.10
C HIS A 57 6.26 -12.63 -0.64
N PHE A 58 5.84 -11.39 -0.36
CA PHE A 58 5.83 -10.86 1.01
C PHE A 58 4.76 -11.51 1.88
N LEU A 59 3.60 -11.85 1.31
CA LEU A 59 2.56 -12.59 2.01
C LEU A 59 3.09 -13.93 2.52
N ALA A 60 3.85 -14.68 1.70
CA ALA A 60 4.49 -15.94 2.11
C ALA A 60 5.48 -15.77 3.27
N MET A 61 6.06 -14.57 3.45
CA MET A 61 6.92 -14.20 4.57
C MET A 61 6.14 -13.65 5.78
N SER A 62 4.84 -13.92 5.87
CA SER A 62 3.97 -13.51 7.00
C SER A 62 3.70 -12.01 7.13
N TYR A 63 3.90 -11.22 6.08
CA TYR A 63 3.43 -9.84 6.00
C TYR A 63 1.95 -9.79 5.59
N ASN A 64 1.23 -8.74 6.00
CA ASN A 64 0.06 -8.30 5.26
C ASN A 64 0.53 -7.39 4.13
N VAL A 65 -0.10 -7.48 2.96
CA VAL A 65 0.35 -6.72 1.79
C VAL A 65 -0.80 -5.97 1.17
N PHE A 66 -0.57 -4.73 0.77
CA PHE A 66 -1.53 -3.91 0.05
C PHE A 66 -0.94 -3.49 -1.29
N ILE A 67 -1.70 -3.53 -2.36
CA ILE A 67 -1.31 -3.06 -3.68
C ILE A 67 -2.04 -1.73 -3.92
N LEU A 68 -1.29 -0.68 -4.22
CA LEU A 68 -1.85 0.64 -4.45
C LEU A 68 -2.17 0.87 -5.94
N ASP A 69 -3.48 0.95 -6.15
CA ASP A 69 -4.28 1.56 -7.22
C ASP A 69 -3.88 2.93 -7.81
N TYR A 70 -2.70 3.50 -7.55
CA TYR A 70 -2.42 4.94 -7.74
C TYR A 70 -2.73 5.55 -9.12
N SER A 71 -3.08 6.82 -9.17
CA SER A 71 -3.44 7.54 -10.40
C SER A 71 -2.29 7.60 -11.42
N VAL A 72 -2.61 7.45 -12.71
CA VAL A 72 -1.66 7.48 -13.83
C VAL A 72 -2.23 8.33 -14.97
N GLY A 73 -1.37 8.71 -15.92
CA GLY A 73 -1.75 9.54 -17.05
C GLY A 73 -2.22 10.93 -16.59
N GLU A 74 -3.33 11.39 -17.16
CA GLU A 74 -3.92 12.69 -16.80
C GLU A 74 -4.38 12.74 -15.34
N ASP A 75 -4.74 11.60 -14.75
CA ASP A 75 -5.17 11.54 -13.35
C ASP A 75 -4.01 11.70 -12.36
N ALA A 76 -2.75 11.52 -12.79
CA ALA A 76 -1.58 11.67 -11.94
C ALA A 76 -1.24 13.14 -11.58
N GLY A 77 -1.97 14.11 -12.12
CA GLY A 77 -1.84 15.53 -11.80
C GLY A 77 -2.09 15.85 -10.32
N ASP A 78 -1.79 17.09 -9.91
CA ASP A 78 -2.06 17.62 -8.57
C ASP A 78 -1.49 16.83 -7.39
N LEU A 79 -0.43 16.05 -7.64
CA LEU A 79 0.18 15.13 -6.67
C LEU A 79 -0.72 13.95 -6.27
N ASN A 80 -1.77 13.65 -7.04
CA ASN A 80 -2.72 12.57 -6.72
C ASN A 80 -2.05 11.26 -6.30
N PRO A 81 -1.02 10.73 -7.00
CA PRO A 81 -0.35 9.49 -6.59
C PRO A 81 0.26 9.56 -5.18
N LEU A 82 0.83 10.72 -4.82
CA LEU A 82 1.44 10.95 -3.51
C LEU A 82 0.38 11.05 -2.41
N LEU A 83 -0.73 11.73 -2.70
CA LEU A 83 -1.86 11.86 -1.77
C LEU A 83 -2.55 10.51 -1.53
N GLU A 84 -2.70 9.69 -2.56
CA GLU A 84 -3.25 8.34 -2.47
C GLU A 84 -2.37 7.41 -1.67
N LEU A 85 -1.04 7.51 -1.82
CA LEU A 85 -0.10 6.74 -1.00
C LEU A 85 -0.10 7.20 0.47
N SER A 86 -0.20 8.52 0.71
CA SER A 86 -0.36 9.07 2.06
C SER A 86 -1.63 8.55 2.72
N ASP A 87 -2.78 8.65 2.02
CA ASP A 87 -4.06 8.16 2.52
C ASP A 87 -4.04 6.63 2.72
N ALA A 88 -3.38 5.87 1.83
CA ALA A 88 -3.19 4.43 2.04
C ALA A 88 -2.46 4.10 3.35
N LEU A 89 -1.38 4.83 3.66
CA LEU A 89 -0.64 4.68 4.92
C LEU A 89 -1.52 5.01 6.13
N MET A 90 -2.23 6.13 6.08
CA MET A 90 -3.16 6.54 7.14
C MET A 90 -4.24 5.47 7.36
N ARG A 91 -4.84 5.00 6.28
CA ARG A 91 -5.95 4.06 6.35
C ARG A 91 -5.58 2.70 6.91
N ILE A 92 -4.39 2.21 6.57
CA ILE A 92 -3.82 0.99 7.18
C ILE A 92 -3.63 1.18 8.67
N ARG A 93 -3.12 2.34 9.12
CA ARG A 93 -2.94 2.64 10.55
C ARG A 93 -4.28 2.76 11.29
N GLU A 94 -5.27 3.44 10.71
CA GLU A 94 -6.62 3.58 11.27
C GLU A 94 -7.34 2.23 11.43
N HIS A 95 -7.13 1.32 10.48
CA HIS A 95 -7.80 0.01 10.47
C HIS A 95 -6.91 -1.12 10.99
N ALA A 96 -5.75 -0.81 11.58
CA ALA A 96 -4.70 -1.75 11.94
C ALA A 96 -5.22 -2.94 12.77
N VAL A 97 -6.07 -2.67 13.77
CA VAL A 97 -6.69 -3.73 14.60
C VAL A 97 -7.56 -4.66 13.76
N ARG A 98 -8.40 -4.11 12.87
CA ARG A 98 -9.35 -4.89 12.05
C ARG A 98 -8.63 -5.73 10.99
N TRP A 99 -7.53 -5.20 10.46
CA TRP A 99 -6.74 -5.85 9.42
C TRP A 99 -5.59 -6.67 9.98
N MET A 100 -5.41 -6.66 11.30
CA MET A 100 -4.30 -7.31 12.01
C MET A 100 -2.93 -6.85 11.48
N CYS A 101 -2.83 -5.56 11.18
CA CYS A 101 -1.60 -4.91 10.80
C CYS A 101 -0.94 -4.29 12.04
N ASP A 102 0.39 -4.29 12.08
CA ASP A 102 1.15 -3.50 13.03
C ASP A 102 1.25 -2.05 12.54
N PRO A 103 0.62 -1.07 13.22
CA PRO A 103 0.59 0.33 12.75
C PRO A 103 1.97 1.00 12.80
N THR A 104 2.92 0.43 13.54
CA THR A 104 4.29 0.93 13.68
C THR A 104 5.26 0.32 12.67
N ARG A 105 4.86 -0.77 11.99
CA ARG A 105 5.69 -1.50 11.02
C ARG A 105 5.01 -1.59 9.67
N VAL A 106 4.90 -0.44 9.01
CA VAL A 106 4.40 -0.31 7.64
C VAL A 106 5.53 0.20 6.75
N ALA A 107 5.86 -0.56 5.71
CA ALA A 107 6.85 -0.17 4.71
C ALA A 107 6.21 -0.06 3.32
N VAL A 108 6.84 0.74 2.45
CA VAL A 108 6.44 0.88 1.05
C VAL A 108 7.55 0.29 0.18
N ILE A 109 7.18 -0.57 -0.77
CA ILE A 109 8.07 -1.03 -1.82
C ILE A 109 7.57 -0.50 -3.16
N GLY A 110 8.48 0.11 -3.92
CA GLY A 110 8.16 0.69 -5.22
C GLY A 110 9.12 0.24 -6.30
N PHE A 111 8.64 0.19 -7.54
CA PHE A 111 9.45 -0.17 -8.72
C PHE A 111 9.36 0.94 -9.77
N SER A 112 10.48 1.38 -10.35
CA SER A 112 10.51 2.44 -11.39
C SER A 112 9.72 3.70 -10.98
N ALA A 113 8.64 4.06 -11.69
CA ALA A 113 7.73 5.14 -11.28
C ALA A 113 7.14 4.95 -9.86
N GLY A 114 6.80 3.72 -9.48
CA GLY A 114 6.40 3.39 -8.12
C GLY A 114 7.54 3.56 -7.10
N ALA A 115 8.80 3.35 -7.49
CA ALA A 115 9.97 3.61 -6.63
C ALA A 115 10.16 5.11 -6.41
N HIS A 116 9.99 5.90 -7.47
CA HIS A 116 9.97 7.35 -7.37
C HIS A 116 8.84 7.82 -6.42
N LEU A 117 7.64 7.25 -6.52
CA LEU A 117 6.54 7.52 -5.60
C LEU A 117 6.86 7.13 -4.14
N ALA A 118 7.42 5.93 -3.91
CA ALA A 118 7.81 5.45 -2.59
C ALA A 118 8.91 6.33 -1.95
N ALA A 119 9.91 6.75 -2.73
CA ALA A 119 10.93 7.68 -2.27
C ALA A 119 10.34 9.07 -1.98
N SER A 120 9.40 9.53 -2.82
CA SER A 120 8.73 10.81 -2.63
C SER A 120 7.97 10.87 -1.31
N ILE A 121 7.19 9.83 -0.96
CA ILE A 121 6.48 9.83 0.32
C ILE A 121 7.43 9.76 1.51
N ALA A 122 8.55 9.04 1.41
CA ALA A 122 9.53 8.98 2.49
C ALA A 122 10.12 10.36 2.81
N VAL A 123 10.34 11.20 1.80
CA VAL A 123 10.90 12.55 1.95
C VAL A 123 9.82 13.58 2.29
N LEU A 124 8.62 13.46 1.70
CA LEU A 124 7.57 14.49 1.76
C LEU A 124 6.43 14.15 2.73
N HIS A 125 6.60 13.15 3.60
CA HIS A 125 5.54 12.67 4.50
C HIS A 125 5.00 13.73 5.47
N ASP A 126 5.77 14.79 5.76
CA ASP A 126 5.42 15.89 6.66
C ASP A 126 5.08 17.20 5.90
N HIS A 127 5.04 17.14 4.56
CA HIS A 127 4.70 18.30 3.76
C HIS A 127 3.21 18.63 3.89
N LYS A 128 2.88 19.91 4.06
CA LYS A 128 1.50 20.42 4.31
C LYS A 128 0.43 20.06 3.29
N ARG A 129 0.82 19.57 2.12
CA ARG A 129 -0.11 19.11 1.08
C ARG A 129 -0.42 17.62 1.18
N VAL A 130 0.41 16.87 1.91
CA VAL A 130 0.41 15.40 2.03
C VAL A 130 -0.18 14.95 3.36
N THR A 131 -0.02 15.76 4.41
CA THR A 131 -0.63 15.66 5.75
C THR A 131 -1.94 16.42 5.83
#